data_AF-A0A416F9F3-F1
#
_entry.id   AF-A0A416F9F3-F1
#
_cell.length_a   1.000
_cell.length_b   1.000
_cell.length_c   1.000
_cell.angle_alpha   90.00
_cell.angle_beta   90.00
_cell.angle_gamma   90.00
#
_symmetry.space_group_name_H-M   'P 1'
#
loop_
_entity.id
_entity.type
_entity.pdbx_description
1 polymer ?
#
loop_
_entity_poly.entity_id
_entity_poly.type
_entity_poly.pdbx_seq_one_letter_code
_entity_poly.pdbx_strand_id
1 'polypeptide(L)'
;MKVITESEMNFGKFDEAELFHIENSKIYKELGSGIKTVEFILQYDKNNILFLEAKKSCPNAANRHESSKKEEKFEEYYASITEKFVASLQIYLAAILDKFQDTSEVGEKLRSVGSLKNLQLKFVLVVKNAEDITWLAGPMAELKARLLQIRKIWGVEIAVLNEELAKEYKLICQDVW
;
A
#
# COMPACT_ATOMS: atom_id res chain seq x y z
N MET A 1 -2.39 -7.71 -18.58
CA MET A 1 -1.90 -6.36 -18.21
C MET A 1 -3.08 -5.58 -17.66
N LYS A 2 -2.97 -5.02 -16.46
CA LYS A 2 -4.08 -4.45 -15.70
C LYS A 2 -3.83 -3.00 -15.28
N VAL A 3 -4.87 -2.17 -15.32
CA VAL A 3 -4.89 -0.81 -14.75
C VAL A 3 -5.81 -0.83 -13.54
N ILE A 4 -5.43 -0.13 -12.48
CA ILE A 4 -6.21 0.05 -11.25
C ILE A 4 -6.45 1.55 -11.07
N THR A 5 -7.70 1.98 -11.11
CA THR A 5 -8.07 3.39 -10.95
C THR A 5 -8.44 3.64 -9.50
N GLU A 6 -7.56 4.33 -8.76
CA GLU A 6 -7.77 4.62 -7.33
C GLU A 6 -7.40 6.05 -6.98
N SER A 7 -8.21 6.69 -6.12
CA SER A 7 -7.99 8.08 -5.69
C SER A 7 -7.75 9.06 -6.86
N GLU A 8 -8.47 8.86 -7.97
CA GLU A 8 -8.35 9.63 -9.22
C GLU A 8 -6.97 9.55 -9.89
N MET A 9 -6.27 8.42 -9.72
CA MET A 9 -5.02 8.08 -10.37
C MET A 9 -5.15 6.72 -11.05
N ASN A 10 -4.44 6.52 -12.17
CA ASN A 10 -4.45 5.28 -12.92
C ASN A 10 -3.13 4.52 -12.69
N PHE A 11 -3.14 3.52 -11.81
CA PHE A 11 -1.98 2.69 -11.51
C PHE A 11 -1.79 1.57 -12.54
N GLY A 12 -0.56 1.38 -13.01
CA GLY A 12 -0.21 0.38 -14.00
C GLY A 12 0.40 0.98 -15.26
N LYS A 13 0.34 0.29 -16.41
CA LYS A 13 -0.21 -1.06 -16.63
C LYS A 13 0.71 -2.10 -15.98
N PHE A 14 0.18 -2.96 -15.12
CA PHE A 14 0.94 -4.03 -14.47
C PHE A 14 0.70 -5.39 -15.11
N ASP A 15 1.71 -6.26 -15.10
CA ASP A 15 1.51 -7.67 -15.42
C ASP A 15 0.70 -8.33 -14.29
N GLU A 16 -0.29 -9.13 -14.66
CA GLU A 16 -1.13 -9.83 -13.67
C GLU A 16 -0.36 -10.93 -12.94
N ALA A 17 0.71 -11.46 -13.55
CA ALA A 17 1.62 -12.37 -12.87
C ALA A 17 2.39 -11.71 -11.71
N GLU A 18 2.50 -10.38 -11.70
CA GLU A 18 3.21 -9.59 -10.68
C GLU A 18 2.27 -8.96 -9.64
N LEU A 19 0.96 -9.08 -9.84
CA LEU A 19 -0.05 -8.26 -9.16
C LEU A 19 -0.99 -9.11 -8.31
N PHE A 20 -1.32 -8.60 -7.14
CA PHE A 20 -2.47 -9.04 -6.35
C PHE A 20 -3.36 -7.83 -6.07
N HIS A 21 -4.47 -7.70 -6.79
CA HIS A 21 -5.46 -6.64 -6.59
C HIS A 21 -6.34 -6.96 -5.36
N ILE A 22 -5.72 -6.91 -4.18
CA ILE A 22 -6.23 -7.44 -2.92
C ILE A 22 -7.58 -6.83 -2.52
N GLU A 23 -7.81 -5.53 -2.70
CA GLU A 23 -9.09 -4.90 -2.31
C GLU A 23 -10.29 -5.46 -3.11
N ASN A 24 -10.03 -5.91 -4.34
CA ASN A 24 -11.06 -6.51 -5.21
C ASN A 24 -11.07 -8.05 -5.21
N SER A 25 -10.23 -8.68 -4.38
CA SER A 25 -10.02 -10.12 -4.34
C SER A 25 -11.16 -10.91 -3.71
N LYS A 26 -11.30 -12.19 -4.07
CA LYS A 26 -12.22 -13.14 -3.43
C LYS A 26 -11.74 -13.49 -2.03
N ILE A 27 -10.44 -13.70 -1.83
CA ILE A 27 -9.79 -13.93 -0.52
C ILE A 27 -10.24 -12.84 0.46
N TYR A 28 -10.15 -11.57 0.08
CA TYR A 28 -10.58 -10.47 0.94
C TYR A 28 -12.09 -10.51 1.20
N LYS A 29 -12.92 -10.73 0.17
CA LYS A 29 -14.38 -10.80 0.32
C LYS A 29 -14.83 -11.93 1.25
N GLU A 30 -14.15 -13.08 1.21
CA GLU A 30 -14.46 -14.24 2.05
C GLU A 30 -14.04 -14.06 3.52
N LEU A 31 -13.03 -13.23 3.79
CA LEU A 31 -12.65 -12.88 5.17
C LEU A 31 -13.74 -12.05 5.90
N GLY A 32 -14.66 -11.44 5.16
CA GLY A 32 -15.79 -10.71 5.71
C GLY A 32 -15.46 -9.32 6.25
N SER A 33 -16.36 -8.76 7.06
CA SER A 33 -16.23 -7.41 7.60
C SER A 33 -15.22 -7.33 8.75
N GLY A 34 -14.64 -6.14 8.95
CA GLY A 34 -13.74 -5.85 10.08
C GLY A 34 -12.25 -5.92 9.73
N ILE A 35 -11.93 -6.16 8.46
CA ILE A 35 -10.57 -6.09 7.92
C ILE A 35 -10.56 -5.03 6.83
N LYS A 36 -9.49 -4.24 6.77
CA LYS A 36 -9.24 -3.30 5.68
C LYS A 36 -7.96 -3.71 4.96
N THR A 37 -7.90 -3.46 3.67
CA THR A 37 -6.73 -3.77 2.84
C THR A 37 -6.23 -2.53 2.13
N VAL A 38 -4.97 -2.59 1.69
CA VAL A 38 -4.45 -1.66 0.70
C VAL A 38 -5.09 -1.93 -0.66
N GLU A 39 -4.90 -1.05 -1.63
CA GLU A 39 -5.48 -1.22 -2.97
C GLU A 39 -4.94 -2.49 -3.65
N PHE A 40 -3.61 -2.62 -3.70
CA PHE A 40 -2.95 -3.77 -4.32
C PHE A 40 -1.56 -4.05 -3.78
N ILE A 41 -1.07 -5.25 -4.10
CA ILE A 41 0.29 -5.71 -3.83
C ILE A 41 0.96 -6.01 -5.17
N LEU A 42 2.19 -5.56 -5.36
CA LEU A 42 2.92 -5.65 -6.62
C LEU A 42 4.33 -6.16 -6.39
N GLN A 43 4.75 -7.17 -7.15
CA GLN A 43 6.17 -7.45 -7.34
C GLN A 43 6.73 -6.41 -8.31
N TYR A 44 7.31 -5.33 -7.77
CA TYR A 44 7.81 -4.21 -8.56
C TYR A 44 9.07 -4.57 -9.34
N ASP A 45 9.92 -5.39 -8.72
CA ASP A 45 11.02 -6.09 -9.36
C ASP A 45 11.31 -7.40 -8.62
N LYS A 46 12.35 -8.13 -9.04
CA LYS A 46 12.70 -9.44 -8.46
C LYS A 46 12.94 -9.44 -6.95
N ASN A 47 13.34 -8.30 -6.38
CA ASN A 47 13.71 -8.15 -4.99
C ASN A 47 12.74 -7.28 -4.18
N ASN A 48 11.80 -6.59 -4.83
CA ASN A 48 10.94 -5.60 -4.17
C ASN A 48 9.46 -5.95 -4.32
N ILE A 49 8.76 -6.05 -3.19
CA ILE A 49 7.30 -6.20 -3.14
C ILE A 49 6.71 -4.95 -2.49
N LEU A 50 5.80 -4.29 -3.20
CA LEU A 50 5.10 -3.10 -2.76
C LEU A 50 3.71 -3.46 -2.29
N PHE A 51 3.31 -2.91 -1.16
CA PHE A 51 1.92 -2.82 -0.71
C PHE A 51 1.53 -1.36 -0.91
N LEU A 52 0.56 -1.09 -1.77
CA LEU A 52 0.24 0.28 -2.18
C LEU A 52 -1.15 0.70 -1.73
N GLU A 53 -1.21 1.74 -0.90
CA GLU A 53 -2.42 2.48 -0.56
C GLU A 53 -2.46 3.78 -1.35
N ALA A 54 -3.62 4.15 -1.89
CA ALA A 54 -3.82 5.41 -2.60
C ALA A 54 -4.78 6.32 -1.84
N LYS A 55 -4.45 7.60 -1.76
CA LYS A 55 -5.31 8.63 -1.18
C LYS A 55 -5.30 9.89 -2.03
N LYS A 56 -6.45 10.57 -2.09
CA LYS A 56 -6.54 11.88 -2.75
C LYS A 56 -5.80 12.97 -1.97
N SER A 57 -5.88 12.92 -0.64
CA SER A 57 -5.30 13.90 0.28
C SER A 57 -4.88 13.24 1.58
N CYS A 58 -4.00 13.89 2.34
CA CYS A 58 -3.54 13.41 3.64
C CYS A 58 -3.50 14.58 4.66
N PRO A 59 -3.88 14.36 5.93
CA PRO A 59 -3.86 15.40 6.95
C PRO A 59 -2.41 15.78 7.33
N ASN A 60 -2.19 17.08 7.57
CA ASN A 60 -0.87 17.63 7.86
C ASN A 60 -0.58 17.60 9.37
N ALA A 61 0.56 17.03 9.76
CA ALA A 61 1.00 17.00 11.16
C ALA A 61 1.20 18.40 11.76
N ALA A 62 1.58 19.39 10.95
CA ALA A 62 1.84 20.75 11.41
C ALA A 62 0.57 21.47 11.93
N ASN A 63 -0.60 21.10 11.41
CA ASN A 63 -1.88 21.73 11.80
C ASN A 63 -2.81 20.79 12.58
N ARG A 64 -2.31 19.61 13.00
CA ARG A 64 -3.12 18.59 13.68
C ARG A 64 -3.81 19.13 14.95
N HIS A 65 -3.11 20.01 15.67
CA HIS A 65 -3.53 20.53 16.98
C HIS A 65 -4.34 21.83 16.91
N GLU A 66 -4.68 22.31 15.72
CA GLU A 66 -5.48 23.54 15.58
C GLU A 66 -6.94 23.37 16.03
N SER A 67 -7.47 22.14 16.06
CA SER A 67 -8.81 21.83 16.59
C SER A 67 -8.96 20.34 16.88
N SER A 68 -9.86 19.99 17.80
CA SER A 68 -10.20 18.59 18.11
C SER A 68 -10.61 17.79 16.87
N LYS A 69 -11.36 18.42 15.95
CA LYS A 69 -11.79 17.80 14.69
C LYS A 69 -10.61 17.48 13.76
N LYS A 70 -9.55 18.29 13.75
CA LYS A 70 -8.35 17.99 12.96
C LYS A 70 -7.54 16.87 13.59
N GLU A 71 -7.46 16.84 14.91
CA GLU A 71 -6.79 15.78 15.66
C GLU A 71 -7.48 14.42 15.44
N GLU A 72 -8.81 14.36 15.57
CA GLU A 72 -9.61 13.16 15.32
C GLU A 72 -9.40 12.64 13.89
N LYS A 73 -9.53 13.51 12.88
CA LYS A 73 -9.29 13.14 11.48
C LYS A 73 -7.86 12.66 11.22
N PHE A 74 -6.88 13.27 11.88
CA PHE A 74 -5.49 12.86 11.77
C PHE A 74 -5.32 11.43 12.31
N GLU A 75 -5.83 11.17 13.51
CA GLU A 75 -5.76 9.85 14.13
C GLU A 75 -6.50 8.78 13.35
N GLU A 76 -7.75 9.04 12.94
CA GLU A 76 -8.54 8.12 12.12
C GLU A 76 -7.84 7.75 10.81
N TYR A 77 -7.26 8.76 10.14
CA TYR A 77 -6.58 8.58 8.86
C TYR A 77 -5.36 7.66 9.01
N TYR A 78 -4.45 7.96 9.92
CA TYR A 78 -3.22 7.18 10.07
C TYR A 78 -3.45 5.83 10.74
N ALA A 79 -4.41 5.72 11.66
CA ALA A 79 -4.82 4.43 12.21
C ALA A 79 -5.35 3.50 11.12
N SER A 80 -6.24 4.01 10.26
CA SER A 80 -6.82 3.24 9.15
C SER A 80 -5.76 2.77 8.15
N ILE A 81 -4.80 3.62 7.78
CA ILE A 81 -3.72 3.24 6.86
C ILE A 81 -2.77 2.22 7.50
N THR A 82 -2.44 2.40 8.78
CA THR A 82 -1.61 1.44 9.53
C THR A 82 -2.29 0.06 9.56
N GLU A 83 -3.58 0.03 9.87
CA GLU A 83 -4.41 -1.19 9.87
C GLU A 83 -4.39 -1.86 8.49
N LYS A 84 -4.66 -1.09 7.42
CA LYS A 84 -4.63 -1.59 6.03
C LYS A 84 -3.30 -2.25 5.66
N PHE A 85 -2.18 -1.60 5.97
CA PHE A 85 -0.85 -2.15 5.67
C PHE A 85 -0.58 -3.46 6.42
N VAL A 86 -0.87 -3.49 7.73
CA VAL A 86 -0.62 -4.68 8.56
C VAL A 86 -1.50 -5.84 8.13
N ALA A 87 -2.79 -5.60 7.94
CA ALA A 87 -3.73 -6.62 7.50
C ALA A 87 -3.36 -7.16 6.11
N SER A 88 -2.97 -6.29 5.17
CA SER A 88 -2.57 -6.72 3.83
C SER A 88 -1.32 -7.58 3.83
N LEU A 89 -0.33 -7.26 4.69
CA LEU A 89 0.84 -8.12 4.90
C LEU A 89 0.41 -9.49 5.44
N GLN A 90 -0.47 -9.53 6.44
CA GLN A 90 -0.96 -10.79 7.03
C GLN A 90 -1.72 -11.64 6.01
N ILE A 91 -2.60 -11.04 5.21
CA ILE A 91 -3.35 -11.73 4.16
C ILE A 91 -2.40 -12.28 3.10
N TYR A 92 -1.44 -11.47 2.65
CA TYR A 92 -0.46 -11.92 1.68
C TYR A 92 0.38 -13.09 2.19
N LEU A 93 0.87 -13.00 3.44
CA LEU A 93 1.59 -14.10 4.09
C LEU A 93 0.73 -15.35 4.21
N ALA A 94 -0.53 -15.21 4.61
CA ALA A 94 -1.47 -16.34 4.66
C ALA A 94 -1.66 -16.97 3.28
N ALA A 95 -1.72 -16.17 2.21
CA ALA A 95 -1.85 -16.69 0.85
C ALA A 95 -0.61 -17.47 0.39
N ILE A 96 0.61 -16.97 0.63
CA ILE A 96 1.83 -17.68 0.20
C ILE A 96 2.23 -18.84 1.13
N LEU A 97 1.60 -18.94 2.30
CA LEU A 97 1.75 -20.06 3.25
C LEU A 97 0.58 -21.07 3.13
N ASP A 98 -0.10 -21.09 2.00
CA ASP A 98 -1.18 -22.05 1.66
C ASP A 98 -2.33 -22.10 2.68
N LYS A 99 -2.65 -20.96 3.32
CA LYS A 99 -3.77 -20.88 4.27
C LYS A 99 -5.14 -20.87 3.59
N PHE A 100 -5.21 -20.33 2.36
CA PHE A 100 -6.43 -20.23 1.56
C PHE A 100 -6.53 -21.39 0.56
N GLN A 101 -7.75 -21.84 0.28
CA GLN A 101 -7.99 -22.96 -0.66
C GLN A 101 -7.68 -22.57 -2.11
N ASP A 102 -7.98 -21.33 -2.49
CA ASP A 102 -7.73 -20.78 -3.83
C ASP A 102 -6.95 -19.46 -3.70
N THR A 103 -5.75 -19.43 -4.28
CA THR A 103 -4.90 -18.24 -4.37
C THR A 103 -4.65 -17.81 -5.82
N SER A 104 -5.46 -18.31 -6.77
CA SER A 104 -5.30 -18.05 -8.21
C SER A 104 -5.25 -16.56 -8.58
N GLU A 105 -5.86 -15.70 -7.76
CA GLU A 105 -5.89 -14.24 -7.90
C GLU A 105 -4.65 -13.48 -7.37
N VAL A 106 -3.78 -14.15 -6.63
CA VAL A 106 -2.46 -13.61 -6.26
C VAL A 106 -1.51 -13.89 -7.42
N GLY A 107 -0.92 -12.88 -8.06
CA GLY A 107 -0.03 -13.09 -9.22
C GLY A 107 1.02 -14.20 -9.01
N GLU A 108 1.28 -15.00 -10.05
CA GLU A 108 2.17 -16.17 -9.95
C GLU A 108 3.54 -15.83 -9.35
N LYS A 109 4.15 -14.72 -9.75
CA LYS A 109 5.47 -14.34 -9.24
C LYS A 109 5.46 -13.89 -7.77
N LEU A 110 4.30 -13.44 -7.28
CA LEU A 110 4.08 -13.18 -5.85
C LEU A 110 3.86 -14.50 -5.08
N ARG A 111 3.11 -15.46 -5.64
CA ARG A 111 2.90 -16.78 -5.01
C ARG A 111 4.18 -17.62 -4.93
N SER A 112 5.01 -17.57 -5.97
CA SER A 112 6.22 -18.40 -6.08
C SER A 112 7.43 -17.85 -5.29
N VAL A 113 7.19 -16.98 -4.32
CA VAL A 113 8.23 -16.45 -3.43
C VAL A 113 8.72 -17.56 -2.49
N GLY A 114 9.83 -18.20 -2.87
CA GLY A 114 10.41 -19.29 -2.09
C GLY A 114 11.10 -18.85 -0.78
N SER A 115 11.54 -17.60 -0.69
CA SER A 115 12.13 -17.04 0.53
C SER A 115 11.94 -15.52 0.61
N LEU A 116 11.52 -15.03 1.78
CA LEU A 116 11.43 -13.61 2.07
C LEU A 116 12.78 -12.98 2.45
N LYS A 117 13.83 -13.79 2.68
CA LYS A 117 15.12 -13.32 3.24
C LYS A 117 15.78 -12.20 2.45
N ASN A 118 15.70 -12.28 1.12
CA ASN A 118 16.35 -11.32 0.22
C ASN A 118 15.35 -10.32 -0.39
N LEU A 119 14.08 -10.39 0.03
CA LEU A 119 13.05 -9.49 -0.47
C LEU A 119 12.96 -8.26 0.43
N GLN A 120 12.88 -7.11 -0.20
CA GLN A 120 12.54 -5.86 0.44
C GLN A 120 11.05 -5.61 0.30
N LEU A 121 10.34 -5.70 1.43
CA LEU A 121 8.94 -5.31 1.51
C LEU A 121 8.86 -3.79 1.66
N LYS A 122 7.97 -3.14 0.90
CA LYS A 122 7.73 -1.70 1.01
C LYS A 122 6.26 -1.39 1.18
N PHE A 123 5.93 -0.56 2.16
CA PHE A 123 4.61 0.02 2.30
C PHE A 123 4.65 1.42 1.67
N VAL A 124 3.86 1.60 0.62
CA VAL A 124 3.83 2.80 -0.21
C VAL A 124 2.48 3.46 -0.06
N LEU A 125 2.46 4.69 0.43
CA LEU A 125 1.28 5.55 0.39
C LEU A 125 1.45 6.55 -0.75
N VAL A 126 0.53 6.57 -1.71
CA VAL A 126 0.49 7.59 -2.77
C VAL A 126 -0.60 8.61 -2.46
N VAL A 127 -0.22 9.87 -2.31
CA VAL A 127 -1.13 11.00 -2.02
C VAL A 127 -1.18 11.93 -3.21
N LYS A 128 -2.30 11.95 -3.94
CA LYS A 128 -2.43 12.73 -5.19
C LYS A 128 -2.08 14.21 -5.01
N ASN A 129 -2.76 14.88 -4.08
CA ASN A 129 -2.69 16.34 -3.91
C ASN A 129 -1.62 16.80 -2.90
N ALA A 130 -0.53 16.05 -2.73
CA ALA A 130 0.55 16.49 -1.86
C ALA A 130 1.35 17.63 -2.52
N GLU A 131 1.39 18.79 -1.87
CA GLU A 131 1.83 20.07 -2.45
C GLU A 131 3.34 20.15 -2.77
N ASP A 132 4.20 19.47 -2.00
CA ASP A 132 5.67 19.44 -2.20
C ASP A 132 6.30 18.18 -1.58
N ILE A 133 7.48 17.76 -2.06
CA ILE A 133 8.30 16.67 -1.52
C ILE A 133 8.61 16.90 -0.02
N THR A 134 8.84 18.15 0.38
CA THR A 134 9.07 18.49 1.80
C THR A 134 7.87 18.14 2.68
N TRP A 135 6.66 18.23 2.13
CA TRP A 135 5.42 17.88 2.80
C TRP A 135 5.30 16.37 3.04
N LEU A 136 5.79 15.54 2.11
CA LEU A 136 5.76 14.07 2.22
C LEU A 136 6.56 13.53 3.41
N ALA A 137 7.52 14.31 3.93
CA ALA A 137 8.32 13.94 5.10
C ALA A 137 7.47 13.77 6.35
N GLY A 138 6.40 14.57 6.52
CA GLY A 138 5.49 14.50 7.67
C GLY A 138 4.74 13.16 7.74
N PRO A 139 3.92 12.83 6.71
CA PRO A 139 3.24 11.54 6.64
C PRO A 139 4.18 10.34 6.68
N MET A 140 5.36 10.45 6.05
CA MET A 140 6.36 9.39 6.11
C MET A 140 6.87 9.17 7.53
N ALA A 141 7.17 10.23 8.29
CA ALA A 141 7.62 10.13 9.68
C ALA A 141 6.54 9.52 10.58
N GLU A 142 5.29 9.94 10.41
CA GLU A 142 4.14 9.44 11.16
C GLU A 142 3.94 7.93 10.95
N LEU A 143 3.88 7.48 9.69
CA LEU A 143 3.76 6.06 9.35
C LEU A 143 4.96 5.26 9.86
N LYS A 144 6.17 5.81 9.74
CA LYS A 144 7.40 5.18 10.27
C LYS A 144 7.36 4.95 11.77
N ALA A 145 6.72 5.86 12.52
CA ALA A 145 6.53 5.74 13.97
C ALA A 145 5.47 4.69 14.31
N ARG A 146 4.29 4.76 13.68
CA ARG A 146 3.17 3.82 13.93
C ARG A 146 3.51 2.38 13.55
N LEU A 147 4.29 2.19 12.49
CA LEU A 147 4.68 0.87 11.97
C LEU A 147 6.03 0.38 12.52
N LEU A 148 6.56 0.99 13.59
CA LEU A 148 7.90 0.69 14.12
C LEU A 148 8.13 -0.81 14.35
N GLN A 149 7.17 -1.51 14.95
CA GLN A 149 7.29 -2.94 15.24
C GLN A 149 7.39 -3.77 13.95
N ILE A 150 6.50 -3.52 12.98
CA ILE A 150 6.49 -4.23 11.69
C ILE A 150 7.78 -3.97 10.93
N ARG A 151 8.25 -2.71 10.91
CA ARG A 151 9.52 -2.35 10.29
C ARG A 151 10.71 -3.07 10.91
N LYS A 152 10.75 -3.19 12.25
CA LYS A 152 11.86 -3.88 12.94
C LYS A 152 11.84 -5.39 12.74
N ILE A 153 10.66 -6.01 12.72
CA ILE A 153 10.52 -7.46 12.57
C ILE A 153 10.77 -7.89 11.12
N TRP A 154 10.17 -7.18 10.17
CA TRP A 154 10.13 -7.58 8.76
C TRP A 154 11.08 -6.80 7.86
N GLY A 155 11.78 -5.79 8.39
CA GLY A 155 12.64 -4.92 7.59
C GLY A 155 11.86 -4.04 6.60
N VAL A 156 10.56 -3.82 6.81
CA VAL A 156 9.71 -3.06 5.87
C VAL A 156 10.21 -1.62 5.72
N GLU A 157 10.34 -1.18 4.46
CA GLU A 157 10.57 0.22 4.10
C GLU A 157 9.23 0.95 3.96
N ILE A 158 9.19 2.21 4.39
CA ILE A 158 8.01 3.08 4.25
C ILE A 158 8.35 4.17 3.25
N ALA A 159 7.52 4.32 2.22
CA ALA A 159 7.58 5.40 1.25
C ALA A 159 6.24 6.15 1.19
N VAL A 160 6.31 7.46 1.02
CA VAL A 160 5.15 8.30 0.72
C VAL A 160 5.47 9.10 -0.53
N LEU A 161 4.61 9.01 -1.53
CA LEU A 161 4.80 9.60 -2.85
C LEU A 161 3.64 10.55 -3.15
N ASN A 162 3.92 11.60 -3.92
CA ASN A 162 2.86 12.33 -4.62
C ASN A 162 2.60 11.71 -6.01
N GLU A 163 1.66 12.25 -6.77
CA GLU A 163 1.35 11.75 -8.11
C GLU A 163 2.56 11.82 -9.06
N GLU A 164 3.34 12.91 -9.01
CA GLU A 164 4.52 13.11 -9.86
C GLU A 164 5.59 12.04 -9.61
N LEU A 165 5.97 11.82 -8.34
CA LEU A 165 6.92 10.77 -7.98
C LEU A 165 6.38 9.38 -8.35
N ALA A 166 5.09 9.12 -8.15
CA ALA A 166 4.50 7.84 -8.53
C ALA A 166 4.55 7.60 -10.06
N LYS A 167 4.47 8.65 -10.88
CA LYS A 167 4.74 8.57 -12.33
C LYS A 167 6.22 8.30 -12.63
N GLU A 168 7.14 8.96 -11.93
CA GLU A 168 8.59 8.72 -12.08
C GLU A 168 8.97 7.27 -11.75
N TYR A 169 8.38 6.71 -10.69
CA TYR A 169 8.54 5.31 -10.32
C TYR A 169 7.72 4.35 -11.20
N LYS A 170 7.04 4.84 -12.25
CA LYS A 170 6.23 4.05 -13.18
C LYS A 170 5.12 3.24 -12.51
N LEU A 171 4.61 3.74 -11.38
CA LEU A 171 3.45 3.17 -10.69
C LEU A 171 2.15 3.68 -11.33
N ILE A 172 2.16 4.90 -11.87
CA ILE A 172 1.03 5.51 -12.58
C ILE A 172 1.32 5.55 -14.08
N CYS A 173 0.38 5.08 -14.90
CA CYS A 173 0.43 5.29 -16.35
C CYS A 173 -0.13 6.66 -16.72
N GLN A 174 0.49 7.33 -17.70
CA GLN A 174 -0.13 8.48 -18.35
C GLN A 174 -1.38 8.02 -19.11
N ASP A 175 -2.42 8.84 -19.09
CA ASP A 175 -3.76 8.47 -19.52
C ASP A 175 -3.81 7.83 -20.90
N VAL A 176 -4.56 6.73 -20.96
CA VAL A 176 -5.09 6.17 -22.21
C VAL A 176 -6.24 7.09 -22.59
N TRP A 177 -6.04 7.91 -23.63
CA TRP A 177 -7.08 8.75 -24.22
C TRP A 177 -8.25 7.91 -24.73
#